data_AF-U7QTK6-F1
#
_entry.id   AF-U7QTK6-F1
#
_cell.length_a   1.000
_cell.length_b   1.000
_cell.length_c   1.000
_cell.angle_alpha   90.00
_cell.angle_beta   90.00
_cell.angle_gamma   90.00
#
_symmetry.space_group_name_H-M   'P 1'
#
loop_
_entity.id
_entity.type
_entity.pdbx_description
1 polymer ?
#
loop_
_entity_poly.entity_id
_entity_poly.type
_entity_poly.pdbx_seq_one_letter_code
_entity_poly.pdbx_strand_id
1 'polypeptide(L)'
;MKPHDFNQIIDRHNTGSVKWDFLDRYLQLNQTDLLPMWISDFDFQCPEEIRQALHTRVNHGIFGYSERDDNYYQAAIDWFSKRHQLTLCRDWFTSIEGVIPGLALLLQMLSKPGEGVVVQGPYYAHSPKSSP
;
A
#
# COMPACT_ATOMS: atom_id res chain seq x y z
N MET A 1 -16.30 -13.97 -15.07
CA MET A 1 -15.15 -13.04 -14.95
C MET A 1 -14.31 -13.20 -16.20
N LYS A 2 -13.99 -12.11 -16.91
CA LYS A 2 -13.04 -12.19 -18.03
C LYS A 2 -11.64 -12.41 -17.43
N PRO A 3 -10.81 -13.32 -17.97
CA PRO A 3 -9.45 -13.50 -17.48
C PRO A 3 -8.64 -12.21 -17.64
N HIS A 4 -7.87 -11.85 -16.61
CA HIS A 4 -6.94 -10.73 -16.68
C HIS A 4 -5.76 -11.10 -17.59
N ASP A 5 -5.39 -10.19 -18.50
CA ASP A 5 -4.21 -10.36 -19.34
C ASP A 5 -2.98 -9.76 -18.66
N PHE A 6 -2.20 -10.61 -17.99
CA PHE A 6 -0.93 -10.22 -17.36
C PHE A 6 0.24 -10.13 -18.36
N ASN A 7 0.03 -10.49 -19.65
CA ASN A 7 1.05 -10.33 -20.69
C ASN A 7 0.98 -8.94 -21.34
N GLN A 8 -0.08 -8.17 -21.09
CA GLN A 8 -0.20 -6.82 -21.58
C GLN A 8 0.90 -5.95 -20.98
N ILE A 9 1.82 -5.48 -21.82
CA ILE A 9 2.84 -4.51 -21.43
C ILE A 9 2.18 -3.13 -21.37
N ILE A 10 2.33 -2.47 -20.22
CA ILE A 10 1.79 -1.14 -19.96
C ILE A 10 2.97 -0.20 -19.74
N ASP A 11 3.08 0.83 -20.58
CA ASP A 11 4.07 1.87 -20.39
C ASP A 11 3.68 2.73 -19.19
N ARG A 12 4.58 2.84 -18.22
CA ARG A 12 4.42 3.62 -16.98
C ARG A 12 5.32 4.86 -16.94
N HIS A 13 6.03 5.18 -18.01
CA HIS A 13 6.79 6.43 -18.09
C HIS A 13 5.86 7.64 -18.15
N ASN A 14 6.30 8.76 -17.56
CA ASN A 14 5.56 10.01 -17.46
C ASN A 14 4.20 9.87 -16.75
N THR A 15 4.08 8.91 -15.82
CA THR A 15 2.85 8.70 -15.02
C THR A 15 2.98 9.21 -13.59
N GLY A 16 4.14 9.76 -13.21
CA GLY A 16 4.47 10.10 -11.83
C GLY A 16 4.86 8.86 -11.00
N SER A 17 5.27 7.78 -11.67
CA SER A 17 5.59 6.51 -11.05
C SER A 17 6.94 6.57 -10.35
N VAL A 18 6.97 6.38 -9.02
CA VAL A 18 8.24 6.33 -8.26
C VAL A 18 9.18 5.26 -8.82
N LYS A 19 8.62 4.12 -9.23
CA LYS A 19 9.37 2.98 -9.78
C LYS A 19 10.08 3.31 -11.09
N TRP A 20 9.39 4.01 -12.00
CA TRP A 20 9.83 4.24 -13.38
C TRP A 20 10.40 5.64 -13.61
N ASP A 21 9.75 6.69 -13.10
CA ASP A 21 10.09 8.09 -13.41
C ASP A 21 11.12 8.71 -12.46
N PHE A 22 11.34 8.09 -11.28
CA PHE A 22 12.19 8.65 -10.23
C PHE A 22 13.40 7.79 -9.87
N LEU A 23 13.78 6.85 -10.75
CA LEU A 23 14.85 5.90 -10.48
C LEU A 23 16.19 6.60 -10.15
N ASP A 24 16.59 7.60 -10.93
CA ASP A 24 17.81 8.39 -10.69
C ASP A 24 17.80 9.08 -9.33
N ARG A 25 16.64 9.61 -8.91
CA ARG A 25 16.49 10.31 -7.63
C ARG A 25 16.73 9.38 -6.44
N TYR A 26 16.30 8.13 -6.53
CA TYR A 26 16.34 7.19 -5.41
C TYR A 26 17.54 6.25 -5.43
N LEU A 27 17.99 5.83 -6.61
CA LEU A 27 19.12 4.91 -6.75
C LEU A 27 20.45 5.63 -7.01
N GLN A 28 20.42 6.92 -7.38
CA GLN A 28 21.61 7.73 -7.68
C GLN A 28 22.54 7.04 -8.69
N LEU A 29 21.94 6.38 -9.67
CA LEU A 29 22.65 5.69 -10.74
C LEU A 29 22.87 6.68 -11.88
N ASN A 30 24.09 6.74 -12.41
CA ASN A 30 24.42 7.58 -13.57
C ASN A 30 23.97 6.94 -14.90
N GLN A 31 22.85 6.22 -14.90
CA GLN A 31 22.35 5.46 -16.06
C GLN A 31 20.86 5.67 -16.23
N THR A 32 20.47 6.08 -17.44
CA THR A 32 19.10 6.45 -17.79
C THR A 32 18.30 5.33 -18.47
N ASP A 33 18.94 4.20 -18.79
CA ASP A 33 18.33 3.06 -19.51
C ASP A 33 18.34 1.81 -18.63
N LEU A 34 17.58 1.89 -17.53
CA LEU A 34 17.50 0.83 -16.54
C LEU A 34 16.09 0.24 -16.50
N LEU A 35 16.01 -1.09 -16.34
CA LEU A 35 14.75 -1.80 -16.15
C LEU A 35 14.41 -1.83 -14.64
N PRO A 36 13.38 -1.09 -14.18
CA PRO A 36 13.11 -0.97 -12.74
C PRO A 36 12.44 -2.23 -12.16
N MET A 37 13.11 -2.86 -11.18
CA MET A 37 12.59 -4.02 -10.44
C MET A 37 12.70 -3.87 -8.91
N TRP A 38 12.69 -2.63 -8.40
CA TRP A 38 13.15 -2.32 -7.04
C TRP A 38 12.04 -1.92 -6.05
N ILE A 39 10.96 -1.29 -6.51
CA ILE A 39 9.79 -0.92 -5.68
C ILE A 39 8.73 -2.03 -5.72
N SER A 40 8.12 -2.27 -4.56
CA SER A 40 7.03 -3.23 -4.35
C SER A 40 5.66 -2.67 -4.80
N ASP A 41 5.55 -2.27 -6.06
CA ASP A 41 4.28 -2.07 -6.76
C ASP A 41 4.21 -2.94 -8.03
N PHE A 42 3.05 -2.99 -8.69
CA PHE A 42 2.83 -3.85 -9.86
C PHE A 42 2.84 -3.06 -11.16
N ASP A 43 3.34 -3.68 -12.23
CA ASP A 43 3.21 -3.19 -13.61
C ASP A 43 1.97 -3.78 -14.31
N PHE A 44 0.93 -4.11 -13.54
CA PHE A 44 -0.34 -4.63 -14.04
C PHE A 44 -1.45 -3.61 -13.83
N GLN A 45 -2.46 -3.66 -14.72
CA GLN A 45 -3.68 -2.90 -14.50
C GLN A 45 -4.39 -3.36 -13.23
N CYS A 46 -4.94 -2.38 -12.50
CA CYS A 46 -5.87 -2.64 -11.42
C CYS A 46 -7.07 -3.45 -11.93
N PRO A 47 -7.57 -4.46 -11.18
CA PRO A 47 -8.74 -5.23 -11.55
C PRO A 47 -9.92 -4.36 -11.98
N GLU A 48 -10.66 -4.83 -12.98
CA GLU A 48 -11.77 -4.06 -13.59
C GLU A 48 -12.85 -3.72 -12.56
N GLU A 49 -13.13 -4.63 -11.62
CA GLU A 49 -14.11 -4.44 -10.55
C GLU A 49 -13.74 -3.25 -9.66
N ILE A 50 -12.44 -3.07 -9.37
CA ILE A 50 -11.95 -1.94 -8.58
C ILE A 50 -12.04 -0.64 -9.40
N ARG A 51 -11.64 -0.69 -10.68
CA ARG A 51 -11.73 0.46 -11.58
C ARG A 51 -13.18 0.94 -11.75
N GLN A 52 -14.14 0.02 -11.89
CA GLN A 52 -15.56 0.35 -11.99
C GLN A 52 -16.11 0.98 -10.70
N ALA A 53 -15.71 0.49 -9.53
CA ALA A 53 -16.08 1.10 -8.27
C ALA A 53 -15.54 2.54 -8.16
N LEU A 54 -14.29 2.75 -8.58
CA LEU A 54 -13.67 4.09 -8.63
C LEU A 54 -14.39 5.01 -9.63
N HIS A 55 -14.67 4.54 -10.85
CA HIS A 55 -15.44 5.31 -11.84
C HIS A 55 -16.83 5.68 -11.32
N THR A 56 -17.52 4.76 -10.65
CA THR A 56 -18.82 5.02 -10.02
C THR A 56 -18.70 6.11 -8.96
N ARG A 57 -17.68 6.05 -8.10
CA ARG A 57 -17.43 7.08 -7.08
C ARG A 57 -17.08 8.44 -7.67
N VAL A 58 -16.34 8.47 -8.79
CA VAL A 58 -16.01 9.70 -9.52
C VAL A 58 -17.27 10.31 -10.15
N ASN A 59 -18.12 9.48 -10.77
CA ASN A 59 -19.35 9.92 -11.42
C ASN A 59 -20.37 10.56 -10.46
N HIS A 60 -20.29 10.25 -9.16
CA HIS A 60 -21.10 10.95 -8.14
C HIS A 60 -20.81 12.46 -8.07
N GLY A 61 -19.59 12.90 -8.42
CA GLY A 61 -19.23 14.31 -8.59
C GLY A 61 -18.99 15.13 -7.31
N ILE A 62 -19.33 14.61 -6.12
CA ILE A 62 -19.10 15.30 -4.83
C ILE A 62 -18.00 14.57 -4.04
N PHE A 63 -16.95 15.30 -3.62
CA PHE A 63 -15.76 14.74 -2.94
C PHE A 63 -15.53 15.33 -1.54
N GLY A 64 -16.62 15.57 -0.80
CA GLY A 64 -16.55 16.04 0.59
C GLY A 64 -16.12 14.95 1.57
N TYR A 65 -16.18 15.29 2.87
CA TYR A 65 -15.90 14.36 3.96
C TYR A 65 -16.71 13.06 3.81
N SER A 66 -16.00 11.94 3.91
CA SER A 66 -16.54 10.59 3.73
C SER A 66 -16.16 9.74 4.93
N GLU A 67 -17.07 8.89 5.38
CA GLU A 67 -16.83 7.90 6.43
C GLU A 67 -17.04 6.48 5.88
N ARG A 68 -16.37 5.50 6.49
CA ARG A 68 -16.50 4.08 6.15
C ARG A 68 -17.82 3.54 6.66
N ASP A 69 -18.56 2.85 5.80
CA ASP A 69 -19.78 2.14 6.17
C ASP A 69 -19.49 0.73 6.69
N ASP A 70 -20.52 0.02 7.15
CA ASP A 70 -20.36 -1.35 7.66
C ASP A 70 -19.92 -2.34 6.56
N ASN A 71 -20.22 -2.06 5.29
CA ASN A 71 -19.78 -2.89 4.17
C ASN A 71 -18.25 -2.89 4.04
N TYR A 72 -17.60 -1.75 4.28
CA TYR A 72 -16.14 -1.66 4.31
C TYR A 72 -15.52 -2.65 5.30
N TYR A 73 -16.04 -2.69 6.53
CA TYR A 73 -15.52 -3.54 7.59
C TYR A 73 -15.88 -5.01 7.35
N GLN A 74 -17.11 -5.28 6.92
CA GLN A 74 -17.54 -6.64 6.60
C GLN A 74 -16.71 -7.25 5.48
N ALA A 75 -16.35 -6.47 4.45
CA ALA A 75 -15.48 -6.95 3.38
C ALA A 75 -14.10 -7.41 3.90
N ALA A 76 -13.52 -6.67 4.85
CA ALA A 76 -12.25 -7.06 5.49
C ALA A 76 -12.41 -8.31 6.37
N ILE A 77 -13.45 -8.37 7.20
CA ILE A 77 -13.76 -9.52 8.06
C ILE A 77 -13.92 -10.79 7.22
N ASP A 78 -14.73 -10.71 6.15
CA ASP A 78 -14.97 -11.81 5.23
C ASP A 78 -13.68 -12.27 4.53
N TRP A 79 -12.85 -11.32 4.09
CA TRP A 79 -11.59 -11.63 3.42
C TRP A 79 -10.65 -12.43 4.32
N PHE A 80 -10.45 -11.97 5.56
CA PHE A 80 -9.61 -12.65 6.54
C PHE A 80 -10.17 -14.01 6.94
N SER A 81 -11.49 -14.12 7.12
CA SER A 81 -12.13 -15.38 7.44
C SER A 81 -11.95 -16.40 6.32
N LYS A 82 -12.13 -16.00 5.06
CA LYS A 82 -12.05 -16.90 3.90
C LYS A 82 -10.61 -17.28 3.54
N ARG A 83 -9.67 -16.34 3.63
CA ARG A 83 -8.28 -16.55 3.16
C ARG A 83 -7.33 -17.04 4.26
N HIS A 84 -7.60 -16.66 5.50
CA HIS A 84 -6.69 -16.91 6.62
C HIS A 84 -7.34 -17.69 7.76
N GLN A 85 -8.62 -18.09 7.63
CA GLN A 85 -9.38 -18.76 8.69
C GLN A 85 -9.37 -17.98 10.01
N LEU A 86 -9.27 -16.65 9.88
CA LEU A 86 -9.21 -15.72 11.00
C LEU A 86 -10.47 -14.86 11.01
N THR A 87 -11.31 -15.04 12.03
CA THR A 87 -12.49 -14.19 12.25
C THR A 87 -12.07 -12.94 13.02
N LEU A 88 -12.23 -11.78 12.38
CA LEU A 88 -11.97 -10.48 12.99
C LEU A 88 -13.26 -9.89 13.56
N CYS A 89 -13.16 -9.09 14.63
CA CYS A 89 -14.27 -8.33 15.21
C CYS A 89 -14.23 -6.87 14.76
N ARG A 90 -15.40 -6.26 14.54
CA ARG A 90 -15.54 -4.85 14.10
C ARG A 90 -14.80 -3.86 15.02
N ASP A 91 -14.80 -4.11 16.32
CA ASP A 91 -14.20 -3.24 17.33
C ASP A 91 -12.67 -3.28 17.35
N TRP A 92 -12.04 -4.18 16.60
CA TRP A 92 -10.58 -4.26 16.47
C TRP A 92 -10.02 -3.30 15.41
N PHE A 93 -10.88 -2.69 14.60
CA PHE A 93 -10.46 -1.85 13.49
C PHE A 93 -10.29 -0.39 13.92
N THR A 94 -9.08 0.14 13.70
CA THR A 94 -8.77 1.57 13.75
C THR A 94 -8.16 1.99 12.41
N SER A 95 -8.59 3.13 11.89
CA SER A 95 -8.10 3.66 10.62
C SER A 95 -6.76 4.37 10.79
N ILE A 96 -5.81 4.05 9.91
CA ILE A 96 -4.54 4.75 9.78
C ILE A 96 -4.16 4.87 8.30
N GLU A 97 -3.45 5.94 7.95
CA GLU A 97 -3.03 6.25 6.58
C GLU A 97 -2.00 5.26 6.00
N GLY A 98 -1.45 4.36 6.83
CA GLY A 98 -0.55 3.30 6.37
C GLY A 98 0.10 2.52 7.50
N VAL A 99 0.75 1.41 7.14
CA VAL A 99 1.39 0.50 8.10
C VAL A 99 2.51 1.20 8.88
N ILE A 100 3.38 1.96 8.21
CA ILE A 100 4.53 2.60 8.87
C ILE A 100 4.10 3.73 9.82
N PRO A 101 3.22 4.68 9.44
CA PRO A 101 2.64 5.62 10.40
C PRO A 101 1.98 4.90 11.59
N GLY A 102 1.29 3.77 11.35
CA GLY A 102 0.70 2.95 12.42
C GLY A 102 1.73 2.39 13.38
N LEU A 103 2.81 1.81 12.86
CA LEU A 103 3.92 1.34 13.70
C LEU A 103 4.56 2.49 14.48
N ALA A 104 4.78 3.65 13.87
CA ALA A 104 5.34 4.81 14.55
C ALA A 104 4.45 5.31 15.71
N LEU A 105 3.13 5.31 15.53
CA LEU A 105 2.19 5.64 16.61
C LEU A 105 2.21 4.58 17.72
N LEU A 106 2.23 3.29 17.37
CA LEU A 106 2.30 2.21 18.34
C LEU A 106 3.58 2.31 19.18
N LEU A 107 4.72 2.61 18.56
CA LEU A 107 5.98 2.84 19.28
C LEU A 107 5.86 4.00 20.28
N GLN A 108 5.30 5.13 19.86
CA GLN A 108 5.11 6.29 20.72
C GLN A 108 4.13 6.02 21.89
N MET A 109 3.14 5.17 21.68
CA MET A 109 2.14 4.84 22.72
C MET A 109 2.58 3.73 23.66
N LEU A 110 3.38 2.77 23.16
CA LEU A 110 3.70 1.52 23.87
C LEU A 110 5.13 1.46 24.40
N SER A 111 5.97 2.46 24.11
CA SER A 111 7.34 2.54 24.62
C SER A 111 7.70 3.95 25.11
N LYS A 112 8.78 4.03 25.90
CA LYS A 112 9.40 5.27 26.35
C LYS A 112 10.77 5.48 25.71
N PRO A 113 11.25 6.74 25.63
CA PRO A 113 12.63 7.01 25.23
C PRO A 113 13.63 6.18 26.04
N GLY A 114 14.51 5.45 25.35
CA GLY A 114 15.51 4.57 25.94
C GLY A 114 15.09 3.10 26.06
N GLU A 115 13.82 2.76 25.82
CA GLU A 115 13.38 1.37 25.74
C GLU A 115 13.70 0.76 24.37
N GLY A 116 14.10 -0.51 24.36
CA GLY A 116 14.45 -1.24 23.13
C GLY A 116 13.25 -1.93 22.49
N VAL A 117 13.28 -2.07 21.16
CA VAL A 117 12.28 -2.83 20.38
C VAL A 117 12.99 -3.90 19.58
N VAL A 118 12.52 -5.14 19.70
CA VAL A 118 13.11 -6.28 18.98
C VAL A 118 12.62 -6.27 17.53
N VAL A 119 13.56 -6.38 16.60
CA VAL A 119 13.30 -6.55 15.16
C VAL A 119 14.15 -7.70 14.64
N GLN A 120 13.56 -8.57 13.81
CA GLN A 120 14.25 -9.73 13.24
C GLN A 120 14.64 -9.45 11.78
N GLY A 121 15.94 -9.43 11.50
CA GLY A 121 16.48 -9.10 10.17
C GLY A 121 16.87 -10.31 9.30
N PRO A 122 16.98 -10.12 7.97
CA PRO A 122 16.71 -8.88 7.23
C PRO A 122 15.21 -8.55 7.17
N TYR A 123 14.86 -7.27 7.23
CA TYR A 123 13.47 -6.79 7.29
C TYR A 123 13.23 -5.64 6.32
N TYR A 124 11.96 -5.26 6.14
CA TYR A 124 11.59 -4.10 5.33
C TYR A 124 12.12 -2.79 5.93
N ALA A 125 13.13 -2.21 5.30
CA ALA A 125 13.68 -0.93 5.69
C ALA A 125 12.84 0.21 5.11
N HIS A 126 12.21 1.01 5.98
CA HIS A 126 11.47 2.22 5.57
C HIS A 126 12.35 3.48 5.51
N SER A 127 13.58 3.44 6.07
CA SER A 127 14.49 4.59 6.08
C SER A 127 15.75 4.33 5.27
N PRO A 128 16.15 5.20 4.32
CA PRO A 128 17.52 5.29 3.89
C PRO A 128 18.31 5.96 5.04
N LYS A 129 19.08 5.14 5.78
CA LYS A 129 19.86 5.50 6.98
C LYS A 129 19.03 5.54 8.27
N SER A 130 19.12 4.46 9.03
CA SER A 130 19.34 4.61 10.47
C SER A 130 20.72 5.26 10.63
N SER A 131 20.76 6.54 11.01
CA SER A 131 22.00 7.12 11.55
C SER A 131 22.44 6.30 12.77
N PRO A 132 23.76 6.12 12.98
CA PRO A 132 24.31 5.37 14.10
C PRO A 132 23.92 5.96 15.46
#